data_AF-A0A944BM39-F1
#
_entry.id   AF-A0A944BM39-F1
#
_cell.length_a   1.000
_cell.length_b   1.000
_cell.length_c   1.000
_cell.angle_alpha   90.00
_cell.angle_beta   90.00
_cell.angle_gamma   90.00
#
_symmetry.space_group_name_H-M   'P 1'
#
loop_
_entity.id
_entity.type
_entity.pdbx_description
1 polymer ?
#
loop_
_entity_poly.entity_id
_entity_poly.type
_entity_poly.pdbx_seq_one_letter_code
_entity_poly.pdbx_strand_id
1 'polypeptide(L)'
;MDSRRATERRSCSSNGVAAFMARSNGEKLCSMRRIAALGIWGALSIACALSTMSCERKMSGDDPPMRPLVYTELPPEERAEEEVAPAAAVINIAPEDLGYTLFHAIVDGDRAAYESMFIRAEALSQLIHMPIKEAEKTAAGYMAKSESLWTLFAAKSTAEEPVSVLSSRVRLAEFRLGKGRNLAGKIADPETDEVLQHWGNELRIELLQSDKKFVIRVPKIVKTPQGWRIAQPIDVDSSLRVFLETGMHLKSDLLRSEHYPMPIEVGNFWKYRVEKGERSTFNDHETGKNAAKSPTDPESALPLSTVTVTDMITDVMHRDGYWIVVFEKTTVDSSQPDPETETFAWLVTPRMVFICKRDCRNQADNIGYLLGYIMRQTPIFIFPLDVGQKWDVAGSRTARYSRYEVRKYHQDPVVVPGGAYTGVFEIFGSVEEGRESRYFMPGTGIVMRIVRSGAGIKREELIQHRLIL
;
A
#
# COMPACT_ATOMS: atom_id res chain seq x y z
N MET A 1 -33.26 -28.72 52.97
CA MET A 1 -32.62 -29.60 53.96
C MET A 1 -31.18 -29.79 53.50
N ASP A 2 -30.34 -28.78 53.70
CA ASP A 2 -29.48 -28.52 54.87
C ASP A 2 -28.03 -28.87 54.47
N SER A 3 -27.12 -27.95 54.16
CA SER A 3 -26.56 -26.82 54.93
C SER A 3 -25.31 -27.21 55.74
N ARG A 4 -24.22 -26.48 55.42
CA ARG A 4 -23.01 -26.18 56.23
C ARG A 4 -21.93 -27.29 56.29
N ARG A 5 -20.63 -26.97 56.29
CA ARG A 5 -19.97 -25.85 56.98
C ARG A 5 -18.55 -25.58 56.41
N ALA A 6 -18.22 -24.29 56.33
CA ALA A 6 -16.88 -23.76 56.14
C ALA A 6 -16.00 -23.93 57.39
N THR A 7 -14.67 -23.87 57.22
CA THR A 7 -13.78 -23.34 58.27
C THR A 7 -12.59 -22.59 57.67
N GLU A 8 -12.59 -21.27 57.85
CA GLU A 8 -11.43 -20.38 57.84
C GLU A 8 -10.52 -20.61 59.07
N ARG A 9 -9.21 -20.49 58.90
CA ARG A 9 -8.24 -19.85 59.83
C ARG A 9 -7.12 -19.28 58.94
N ARG A 10 -7.04 -17.97 58.63
CA ARG A 10 -6.65 -16.78 59.39
C ARG A 10 -5.33 -16.86 60.16
N SER A 11 -4.60 -15.74 60.00
CA SER A 11 -3.64 -15.09 60.91
C SER A 11 -2.17 -15.52 60.82
N CYS A 12 -1.16 -14.65 60.84
CA CYS A 12 -0.96 -13.20 60.64
C CYS A 12 0.54 -12.94 60.90
N SER A 13 0.96 -11.69 60.68
CA SER A 13 2.18 -11.01 61.17
C SER A 13 3.39 -11.11 60.25
N SER A 14 3.93 -10.08 59.57
CA SER A 14 4.07 -8.62 59.76
C SER A 14 5.50 -8.19 60.14
N ASN A 15 5.91 -7.07 59.53
CA ASN A 15 7.04 -6.17 59.83
C ASN A 15 8.42 -6.58 59.26
N GLY A 16 9.24 -5.71 58.67
CA GLY A 16 9.20 -4.26 58.41
C GLY A 16 10.32 -3.89 57.41
N VAL A 17 10.12 -2.96 56.48
CA VAL A 17 10.59 -1.54 56.49
C VAL A 17 12.11 -1.32 56.58
N ALA A 18 12.72 -0.84 55.48
CA ALA A 18 13.74 0.24 55.34
C ALA A 18 14.49 0.04 53.99
N ALA A 19 14.36 0.90 52.97
CA ALA A 19 14.84 2.27 52.79
C ALA A 19 16.34 2.41 52.42
N PHE A 20 16.58 3.18 51.33
CA PHE A 20 17.79 3.94 50.98
C PHE A 20 19.06 3.23 50.48
N MET A 21 19.43 3.43 49.20
CA MET A 21 20.46 4.42 48.81
C MET A 21 20.68 4.49 47.30
N ALA A 22 20.55 5.71 46.77
CA ALA A 22 21.22 6.16 45.56
C ALA A 22 22.61 6.73 45.91
N ARG A 23 23.61 6.49 45.05
CA ARG A 23 24.86 7.27 44.84
C ARG A 23 25.58 6.62 43.65
N SER A 24 25.76 7.27 42.50
CA SER A 24 26.54 8.48 42.15
C SER A 24 28.06 8.31 42.21
N ASN A 25 28.67 8.73 41.08
CA ASN A 25 30.03 9.22 40.80
C ASN A 25 30.66 8.40 39.66
N GLY A 26 30.92 8.95 38.46
CA GLY A 26 31.65 10.20 38.19
C GLY A 26 33.14 9.85 38.08
N GLU A 27 33.97 10.26 37.12
CA GLU A 27 33.97 11.26 36.06
C GLU A 27 35.15 10.87 35.12
N LYS A 28 35.20 11.37 33.87
CA LYS A 28 36.26 12.29 33.42
C LYS A 28 36.09 12.72 31.96
N LEU A 29 36.00 14.04 31.80
CA LEU A 29 36.19 14.84 30.59
C LEU A 29 37.64 14.81 30.10
N CYS A 30 37.83 14.95 28.79
CA CYS A 30 38.80 15.85 28.13
C CYS A 30 38.50 15.88 26.61
N SER A 31 38.10 17.03 26.04
CA SER A 31 38.99 18.04 25.39
C SER A 31 39.37 17.64 23.96
N MET A 32 38.71 18.16 22.90
CA MET A 32 38.91 19.41 22.13
C MET A 32 39.59 19.21 20.75
N ARG A 33 38.91 19.76 19.73
CA ARG A 33 39.38 20.54 18.56
C ARG A 33 40.29 19.92 17.47
N ARG A 34 39.81 20.02 16.21
CA ARG A 34 40.39 20.63 14.97
C ARG A 34 39.46 20.27 13.80
N ILE A 35 38.72 21.17 13.13
CA ILE A 35 39.06 22.16 12.08
C ILE A 35 39.95 21.62 10.94
N ALA A 36 39.36 21.46 9.74
CA ALA A 36 39.83 21.80 8.38
C ALA A 36 38.80 21.20 7.37
N ALA A 37 38.03 21.93 6.56
CA ALA A 37 38.31 22.88 5.47
C ALA A 37 38.68 22.22 4.11
N LEU A 38 37.93 22.63 3.06
CA LEU A 38 38.22 22.63 1.61
C LEU A 38 38.14 21.27 0.86
N GLY A 39 37.65 21.15 -0.37
CA GLY A 39 37.15 22.09 -1.40
C GLY A 39 36.23 21.32 -2.38
N ILE A 40 35.17 21.91 -2.93
CA ILE A 40 35.11 22.58 -4.26
C ILE A 40 36.10 22.00 -5.28
N TRP A 41 35.57 21.43 -6.37
CA TRP A 41 35.98 21.53 -7.80
C TRP A 41 34.93 20.71 -8.60
N GLY A 42 34.07 21.34 -9.41
CA GLY A 42 34.25 21.52 -10.86
C GLY A 42 33.49 20.41 -11.61
N ALA A 43 32.27 20.61 -12.11
CA ALA A 43 31.87 21.32 -13.34
C ALA A 43 32.41 20.68 -14.64
N LEU A 44 31.50 20.53 -15.63
CA LEU A 44 31.71 20.32 -17.07
C LEU A 44 32.18 18.91 -17.50
N SER A 45 31.76 18.30 -18.63
CA SER A 45 30.89 18.69 -19.74
C SER A 45 30.83 17.55 -20.78
N ILE A 46 29.88 17.63 -21.73
CA ILE A 46 29.91 17.13 -23.14
C ILE A 46 29.79 15.59 -23.32
N ALA A 47 28.70 15.03 -23.85
CA ALA A 47 28.07 15.14 -25.18
C ALA A 47 28.73 14.30 -26.30
N CYS A 48 27.85 13.76 -27.17
CA CYS A 48 28.10 12.99 -28.40
C CYS A 48 28.48 11.51 -28.18
N ALA A 49 28.00 10.54 -28.97
CA ALA A 49 27.48 10.59 -30.32
C ALA A 49 26.49 9.45 -30.62
N LEU A 50 25.59 9.76 -31.56
CA LEU A 50 24.79 8.85 -32.38
C LEU A 50 25.64 7.77 -33.05
N SER A 51 25.06 6.58 -33.24
CA SER A 51 25.42 5.69 -34.34
C SER A 51 24.18 4.90 -34.76
N THR A 52 23.60 5.37 -35.85
CA THR A 52 22.63 4.68 -36.70
C THR A 52 23.32 3.50 -37.39
N MET A 53 22.73 2.30 -37.34
CA MET A 53 22.76 1.38 -38.49
C MET A 53 21.40 0.72 -38.63
N SER A 54 20.87 0.86 -39.84
CA SER A 54 19.64 0.29 -40.37
C SER A 54 19.98 -0.92 -41.23
N CYS A 55 18.92 -1.62 -41.66
CA CYS A 55 18.82 -2.78 -42.57
C CYS A 55 18.96 -4.16 -41.88
N GLU A 56 18.11 -5.16 -42.10
CA GLU A 56 16.92 -5.30 -42.95
C GLU A 56 16.21 -6.64 -42.58
N ARG A 57 14.88 -6.60 -42.49
CA ARG A 57 13.88 -7.61 -42.89
C ARG A 57 14.15 -9.13 -42.71
N LYS A 58 13.20 -9.78 -42.01
CA LYS A 58 12.29 -10.79 -42.64
C LYS A 58 10.99 -10.94 -41.85
N MET A 59 9.87 -10.82 -42.58
CA MET A 59 8.49 -11.04 -42.15
C MET A 59 8.13 -12.53 -42.18
N SER A 60 7.32 -12.96 -41.22
CA SER A 60 6.45 -14.15 -41.18
C SER A 60 5.76 -14.06 -39.83
N GLY A 61 4.47 -13.75 -39.68
CA GLY A 61 3.31 -14.31 -40.36
C GLY A 61 2.47 -14.97 -39.28
N ASP A 62 1.29 -14.40 -38.99
CA ASP A 62 0.11 -14.94 -38.25
C ASP A 62 -0.44 -13.99 -37.18
N ASP A 63 -1.14 -12.94 -37.64
CA ASP A 63 -2.14 -12.22 -36.84
C ASP A 63 -3.55 -12.56 -37.39
N PRO A 64 -4.55 -12.86 -36.55
CA PRO A 64 -5.89 -13.25 -36.98
C PRO A 64 -6.72 -12.08 -37.54
N PRO A 65 -7.70 -12.33 -38.44
CA PRO A 65 -8.33 -11.29 -39.23
C PRO A 65 -9.27 -10.38 -38.42
N MET A 66 -9.08 -9.07 -38.61
CA MET A 66 -10.00 -8.02 -38.15
C MET A 66 -11.37 -8.13 -38.84
N ARG A 67 -12.43 -7.95 -38.05
CA ARG A 67 -13.82 -7.88 -38.52
C ARG A 67 -14.07 -6.59 -39.31
N PRO A 68 -14.95 -6.59 -40.35
CA PRO A 68 -15.20 -5.41 -41.15
C PRO A 68 -16.05 -4.39 -40.37
N LEU A 69 -15.52 -3.19 -40.18
CA LEU A 69 -16.28 -2.01 -39.78
C LEU A 69 -17.14 -1.59 -40.97
N VAL A 70 -18.46 -1.67 -40.77
CA VAL A 70 -19.47 -1.15 -41.69
C VAL A 70 -19.34 0.37 -41.75
N TYR A 71 -18.99 0.90 -42.92
CA TYR A 71 -19.07 2.32 -43.24
C TYR A 71 -20.54 2.70 -43.46
N THR A 72 -21.09 3.56 -42.61
CA THR A 72 -22.23 4.40 -42.97
C THR A 72 -21.72 5.80 -43.20
N GLU A 73 -21.72 6.21 -44.47
CA GLU A 73 -21.51 7.58 -44.91
C GLU A 73 -22.62 8.49 -44.32
N LEU A 74 -22.23 9.60 -43.70
CA LEU A 74 -23.11 10.72 -43.38
C LEU A 74 -22.53 12.00 -44.03
N PRO A 75 -23.40 12.88 -44.56
CA PRO A 75 -23.06 13.90 -45.57
C PRO A 75 -22.32 15.13 -44.98
N PRO A 76 -21.73 15.99 -45.84
CA PRO A 76 -20.78 17.00 -45.39
C PRO A 76 -21.44 18.34 -45.01
N GLU A 77 -20.70 19.08 -44.18
CA GLU A 77 -20.80 20.51 -43.86
C GLU A 77 -21.90 20.97 -42.89
N GLU A 78 -21.50 21.23 -41.65
CA GLU A 78 -21.67 22.56 -41.06
C GLU A 78 -20.49 22.84 -40.10
N ARG A 79 -19.73 23.89 -40.39
CA ARG A 79 -18.69 24.40 -39.49
C ARG A 79 -19.37 24.96 -38.25
N ALA A 80 -19.53 24.13 -37.22
CA ALA A 80 -19.69 24.64 -35.86
C ALA A 80 -18.30 25.02 -35.37
N GLU A 81 -18.08 26.33 -35.24
CA GLU A 81 -16.99 26.89 -34.47
C GLU A 81 -16.94 26.16 -33.12
N GLU A 82 -15.81 25.51 -32.82
CA GLU A 82 -15.56 24.90 -31.52
C GLU A 82 -15.37 26.04 -30.51
N GLU A 83 -16.49 26.62 -30.08
CA GLU A 83 -16.56 27.44 -28.90
C GLU A 83 -16.24 26.51 -27.73
N VAL A 84 -14.97 26.53 -27.29
CA VAL A 84 -14.55 25.94 -26.01
C VAL A 84 -15.38 26.64 -24.93
N ALA A 85 -16.53 26.07 -24.59
CA ALA A 85 -17.37 26.55 -23.52
C ALA A 85 -16.48 26.61 -22.26
N PRO A 86 -16.32 27.78 -21.63
CA PRO A 86 -15.62 27.83 -20.35
C PRO A 86 -16.40 26.93 -19.40
N ALA A 87 -15.72 25.94 -18.80
CA ALA A 87 -16.29 25.13 -17.73
C ALA A 87 -17.00 26.08 -16.77
N ALA A 88 -18.33 25.93 -16.64
CA ALA A 88 -19.15 26.83 -15.85
C ALA A 88 -18.52 26.91 -14.45
N ALA A 89 -17.98 28.08 -14.10
CA ALA A 89 -17.24 28.24 -12.86
C ALA A 89 -18.20 27.98 -11.71
N VAL A 90 -18.00 26.91 -10.95
CA VAL A 90 -18.83 26.60 -9.79
C VAL A 90 -18.73 27.77 -8.80
N ILE A 91 -19.85 28.44 -8.58
CA ILE A 91 -19.95 29.57 -7.65
C ILE A 91 -20.35 29.01 -6.30
N ASN A 92 -19.37 28.87 -5.41
CA ASN A 92 -19.59 28.41 -4.03
C ASN A 92 -19.94 29.62 -3.16
N ILE A 93 -21.22 29.98 -3.13
CA ILE A 93 -21.70 31.20 -2.46
C ILE A 93 -21.59 31.04 -0.95
N ALA A 94 -22.06 29.91 -0.42
CA ALA A 94 -21.84 29.52 0.97
C ALA A 94 -20.54 28.70 1.10
N PRO A 95 -19.85 28.78 2.24
CA PRO A 95 -18.67 27.95 2.49
C PRO A 95 -19.02 26.45 2.55
N GLU A 96 -20.26 26.09 2.90
CA GLU A 96 -20.76 24.72 2.85
C GLU A 96 -20.85 24.18 1.41
N ASP A 97 -21.24 25.00 0.44
CA ASP A 97 -21.33 24.61 -0.98
C ASP A 97 -19.98 24.13 -1.52
N LEU A 98 -18.88 24.73 -1.02
CA LEU A 98 -17.51 24.28 -1.34
C LEU A 98 -17.26 22.86 -0.84
N GLY A 99 -17.76 22.51 0.35
CA GLY A 99 -17.65 21.17 0.91
C GLY A 99 -18.44 20.13 0.12
N TYR A 100 -19.68 20.45 -0.28
CA TYR A 100 -20.50 19.60 -1.14
C TYR A 100 -19.84 19.40 -2.51
N THR A 101 -19.39 20.48 -3.14
CA THR A 101 -18.68 20.42 -4.43
C THR A 101 -17.42 19.59 -4.34
N LEU A 102 -16.65 19.72 -3.25
CA LEU A 102 -15.44 18.93 -3.03
C LEU A 102 -15.74 17.43 -2.92
N PHE A 103 -16.79 17.07 -2.19
CA PHE A 103 -17.23 15.69 -2.06
C PHE A 103 -17.58 15.10 -3.44
N HIS A 104 -18.45 15.78 -4.20
CA HIS A 104 -18.89 15.30 -5.52
C HIS A 104 -17.74 15.25 -6.52
N ALA A 105 -16.88 16.26 -6.58
CA ALA A 105 -15.74 16.28 -7.48
C ALA A 105 -14.82 15.07 -7.29
N ILE A 106 -14.54 14.69 -6.04
CA ILE A 106 -13.71 13.52 -5.72
C ILE A 106 -14.42 12.22 -6.04
N VAL A 107 -15.68 12.12 -5.64
CA VAL A 107 -16.47 10.89 -5.71
C VAL A 107 -16.83 10.54 -7.15
N ASP A 108 -17.22 11.54 -7.94
CA ASP A 108 -17.66 11.40 -9.33
C ASP A 108 -16.48 11.49 -10.32
N GLY A 109 -15.27 11.76 -9.84
CA GLY A 109 -14.07 11.86 -10.67
C GLY A 109 -14.02 13.12 -11.55
N ASP A 110 -14.76 14.18 -11.18
CA ASP A 110 -14.75 15.46 -11.90
C ASP A 110 -13.50 16.29 -11.54
N ARG A 111 -12.46 16.10 -12.35
CA ARG A 111 -11.18 16.81 -12.20
C ARG A 111 -11.34 18.32 -12.35
N ALA A 112 -12.17 18.77 -13.28
CA ALA A 112 -12.34 20.19 -13.56
C ALA A 112 -13.02 20.90 -12.38
N ALA A 113 -14.07 20.29 -11.82
CA ALA A 113 -14.69 20.77 -10.58
C ALA A 113 -13.68 20.79 -9.42
N TYR A 114 -12.88 19.72 -9.28
CA TYR A 114 -11.84 19.64 -8.24
C TYR A 114 -10.85 20.81 -8.29
N GLU A 115 -10.27 21.07 -9.47
CA GLU A 115 -9.30 22.15 -9.68
C GLU A 115 -9.92 23.53 -9.53
N SER A 116 -11.18 23.72 -9.97
CA SER A 116 -11.87 25.01 -9.93
C SER A 116 -12.10 25.56 -8.52
N MET A 117 -12.07 24.69 -7.50
CA MET A 117 -12.24 25.06 -6.09
C MET A 117 -11.02 25.73 -5.48
N PHE A 118 -9.83 25.56 -6.07
CA PHE A 118 -8.62 26.20 -5.58
C PHE A 118 -8.59 27.68 -5.92
N ILE A 119 -7.99 28.48 -5.04
CA ILE A 119 -7.82 29.91 -5.29
C ILE A 119 -6.89 30.13 -6.50
N ARG A 120 -7.31 31.00 -7.42
CA ARG A 120 -6.50 31.40 -8.58
C ARG A 120 -5.49 32.48 -8.20
N ALA A 121 -4.44 32.61 -9.01
CA ALA A 121 -3.34 33.53 -8.77
C ALA A 121 -3.79 34.99 -8.67
N GLU A 122 -4.71 35.42 -9.53
CA GLU A 122 -5.24 36.78 -9.56
C GLU A 122 -6.01 37.11 -8.30
N ALA A 123 -6.90 36.20 -7.89
CA ALA A 123 -7.67 36.34 -6.65
C ALA A 123 -6.76 36.35 -5.41
N LEU A 124 -5.74 35.49 -5.38
CA LEU A 124 -4.76 35.47 -4.30
C LEU A 124 -3.93 36.77 -4.26
N SER A 125 -3.45 37.24 -5.42
CA SER A 125 -2.69 38.49 -5.55
C SER A 125 -3.48 39.69 -5.04
N GLN A 126 -4.76 39.78 -5.42
CA GLN A 126 -5.68 40.84 -4.96
C GLN A 126 -5.94 40.74 -3.45
N LEU A 127 -6.17 39.53 -2.94
CA LEU A 127 -6.57 39.30 -1.55
C LEU A 127 -5.47 39.63 -0.53
N ILE A 128 -4.22 39.29 -0.82
CA ILE A 128 -3.09 39.47 0.11
C ILE A 128 -2.02 40.44 -0.41
N HIS A 129 -2.32 41.21 -1.46
CA HIS A 129 -1.42 42.16 -2.12
C HIS A 129 -0.05 41.57 -2.49
N MET A 130 -0.05 40.29 -2.87
CA MET A 130 1.15 39.55 -3.28
C MET A 130 1.43 39.82 -4.77
N PRO A 131 2.71 39.94 -5.20
CA PRO A 131 3.05 40.02 -6.61
C PRO A 131 2.51 38.83 -7.41
N ILE A 132 1.94 39.07 -8.59
CA ILE A 132 1.23 38.03 -9.36
C ILE A 132 2.09 36.77 -9.61
N LYS A 133 3.39 36.93 -9.90
CA LYS A 133 4.33 35.81 -10.10
C LYS A 133 4.49 34.92 -8.86
N GLU A 134 4.47 35.52 -7.67
CA GLU A 134 4.52 34.76 -6.41
C GLU A 134 3.18 34.09 -6.11
N ALA A 135 2.07 34.76 -6.46
CA ALA A 135 0.73 34.21 -6.32
C ALA A 135 0.51 32.99 -7.23
N GLU A 136 1.00 33.03 -8.48
CA GLU A 136 1.00 31.90 -9.42
C GLU A 136 1.72 30.69 -8.81
N LYS A 137 2.96 30.88 -8.34
CA LYS A 137 3.75 29.81 -7.71
C LYS A 137 3.06 29.24 -6.47
N THR A 138 2.43 30.10 -5.67
CA THR A 138 1.77 29.70 -4.42
C THR A 138 0.48 28.92 -4.69
N ALA A 139 -0.38 29.42 -5.58
CA ALA A 139 -1.62 28.76 -5.98
C ALA A 139 -1.35 27.40 -6.64
N ALA A 140 -0.41 27.35 -7.59
CA ALA A 140 0.04 26.10 -8.20
C ALA A 140 0.61 25.13 -7.15
N GLY A 141 1.35 25.64 -6.17
CA GLY A 141 1.87 24.85 -5.06
C GLY A 141 0.79 24.23 -4.16
N TYR A 142 -0.37 24.88 -3.98
CA TYR A 142 -1.50 24.31 -3.24
C TYR A 142 -2.12 23.14 -3.99
N MET A 143 -2.36 23.30 -5.29
CA MET A 143 -2.90 22.25 -6.15
C MET A 143 -1.93 21.06 -6.24
N ALA A 144 -0.65 21.32 -6.55
CA ALA A 144 0.36 20.27 -6.68
C ALA A 144 0.55 19.43 -5.40
N LYS A 145 0.49 20.06 -4.22
CA LYS A 145 0.55 19.32 -2.93
C LYS A 145 -0.73 18.53 -2.64
N SER A 146 -1.87 18.99 -3.15
CA SER A 146 -3.17 18.31 -3.03
C SER A 146 -3.37 17.23 -4.10
N GLU A 147 -2.47 17.11 -5.08
CA GLU A 147 -2.53 16.08 -6.13
C GLU A 147 -2.45 14.67 -5.55
N SER A 148 -1.71 14.51 -4.44
CA SER A 148 -1.63 13.25 -3.72
C SER A 148 -3.00 12.75 -3.25
N LEU A 149 -3.95 13.66 -2.98
CA LEU A 149 -5.32 13.26 -2.65
C LEU A 149 -6.05 12.73 -3.88
N TRP A 150 -6.01 13.48 -4.98
CA TRP A 150 -6.70 13.10 -6.22
C TRP A 150 -6.24 11.73 -6.73
N THR A 151 -4.93 11.53 -6.75
CA THR A 151 -4.32 10.26 -7.18
C THR A 151 -4.65 9.06 -6.29
N LEU A 152 -5.04 9.27 -5.02
CA LEU A 152 -5.49 8.17 -4.15
C LEU A 152 -6.86 7.62 -4.55
N PHE A 153 -7.73 8.45 -5.10
CA PHE A 153 -9.07 8.07 -5.55
C PHE A 153 -9.11 7.56 -7.00
N ALA A 154 -8.05 7.82 -7.78
CA ALA A 154 -7.96 7.35 -9.15
C ALA A 154 -7.72 5.82 -9.23
N ALA A 155 -8.41 5.16 -10.16
CA ALA A 155 -8.08 3.82 -10.59
C ALA A 155 -6.68 3.83 -11.24
N LYS A 156 -5.86 2.81 -10.97
CA LYS A 156 -4.51 2.70 -11.55
C LYS A 156 -4.50 1.97 -12.90
N SER A 157 -5.60 1.31 -13.25
CA SER A 157 -5.76 0.61 -14.52
C SER A 157 -7.24 0.56 -14.94
N THR A 158 -7.47 0.31 -16.22
CA THR A 158 -8.81 0.06 -16.78
C THR A 158 -9.50 -1.16 -16.15
N ALA A 159 -8.72 -2.13 -15.65
CA ALA A 159 -9.26 -3.28 -14.92
C ALA A 159 -9.80 -2.89 -13.54
N GLU A 160 -9.21 -1.86 -12.91
CA GLU A 160 -9.65 -1.25 -11.66
C GLU A 160 -10.76 -0.21 -11.85
N GLU A 161 -11.11 0.16 -13.10
CA GLU A 161 -12.15 1.16 -13.36
C GLU A 161 -13.49 0.71 -12.74
N PRO A 162 -14.12 1.58 -11.93
CA PRO A 162 -15.31 1.23 -11.20
C PRO A 162 -16.52 1.22 -12.15
N VAL A 163 -17.23 0.09 -12.21
CA VAL A 163 -18.56 0.01 -12.86
C VAL A 163 -19.60 0.80 -12.04
N SER A 164 -19.34 1.06 -10.74
CA SER A 164 -20.10 2.00 -9.92
C SER A 164 -19.26 2.55 -8.75
N VAL A 165 -18.66 3.70 -9.03
CA VAL A 165 -18.42 4.92 -8.23
C VAL A 165 -18.36 4.78 -6.70
N LEU A 166 -17.30 5.34 -6.11
CA LEU A 166 -17.11 5.59 -4.67
C LEU A 166 -18.39 6.10 -3.95
N SER A 167 -19.28 6.81 -4.67
CA SER A 167 -20.58 7.31 -4.20
C SER A 167 -21.51 6.22 -3.69
N SER A 168 -21.37 4.99 -4.18
CA SER A 168 -22.13 3.83 -3.71
C SER A 168 -21.68 3.32 -2.35
N ARG A 169 -20.47 3.70 -1.90
CA ARG A 169 -19.84 3.23 -0.66
C ARG A 169 -19.78 4.30 0.41
N VAL A 170 -19.74 5.58 0.02
CA VAL A 170 -19.59 6.67 0.96
C VAL A 170 -20.67 7.74 0.77
N ARG A 171 -21.03 8.39 1.87
CA ARG A 171 -21.88 9.57 1.84
C ARG A 171 -21.22 10.74 2.56
N LEU A 172 -21.55 11.94 2.14
CA LEU A 172 -21.19 13.14 2.89
C LEU A 172 -21.94 13.13 4.22
N ALA A 173 -21.20 13.19 5.33
CA ALA A 173 -21.77 13.32 6.66
C ALA A 173 -21.94 14.79 7.03
N GLU A 174 -20.87 15.58 6.89
CA GLU A 174 -20.90 17.02 7.13
C GLU A 174 -19.67 17.71 6.55
N PHE A 175 -19.79 19.01 6.25
CA PHE A 175 -18.64 19.90 6.10
C PHE A 175 -18.58 20.83 7.31
N ARG A 176 -17.70 20.49 8.26
CA ARG A 176 -17.54 21.26 9.49
C ARG A 176 -16.62 22.45 9.25
N LEU A 177 -17.18 23.65 9.31
CA LEU A 177 -16.40 24.87 9.25
C LEU A 177 -15.54 25.05 10.50
N GLY A 178 -14.31 25.48 10.26
CA GLY A 178 -13.41 25.91 11.29
C GLY A 178 -13.68 27.34 11.76
N LYS A 179 -12.76 27.90 12.53
CA LYS A 179 -12.91 29.25 13.10
C LYS A 179 -12.93 30.30 11.99
N GLY A 180 -13.98 31.12 11.98
CA GLY A 180 -14.08 32.31 11.13
C GLY A 180 -12.99 33.32 11.47
N ARG A 181 -12.38 33.89 10.43
CA ARG A 181 -11.29 34.85 10.54
C ARG A 181 -11.45 35.98 9.54
N ASN A 182 -10.95 37.15 9.92
CA ASN A 182 -10.85 38.30 9.02
C ASN A 182 -9.66 38.12 8.05
N LEU A 183 -9.45 39.11 7.15
CA LEU A 183 -8.39 39.06 6.15
C LEU A 183 -6.97 38.96 6.73
N ALA A 184 -6.74 39.58 7.90
CA ALA A 184 -5.47 39.51 8.61
C ALA A 184 -5.23 38.16 9.32
N GLY A 185 -6.22 37.25 9.28
CA GLY A 185 -6.15 35.96 9.92
C GLY A 185 -6.37 36.02 11.44
N LYS A 186 -6.96 37.09 11.99
CA LYS A 186 -7.44 37.11 13.39
C LYS A 186 -8.82 36.45 13.46
N ILE A 187 -9.14 35.83 14.60
CA ILE A 187 -10.50 35.30 14.84
C ILE A 187 -11.46 36.47 14.72
N ALA A 188 -12.42 36.35 13.80
CA ALA A 188 -13.43 37.36 13.57
C ALA A 188 -14.52 37.22 14.64
N ASP A 189 -14.95 38.34 15.20
CA ASP A 189 -16.17 38.41 15.98
C ASP A 189 -17.38 38.40 15.04
N PRO A 190 -18.30 37.40 15.12
CA PRO A 190 -19.45 37.30 14.23
C PRO A 190 -20.36 38.54 14.22
N GLU A 191 -20.36 39.33 15.30
CA GLU A 191 -21.24 40.50 15.41
C GLU A 191 -20.64 41.77 14.80
N THR A 192 -19.31 41.83 14.65
CA THR A 192 -18.60 43.09 14.32
C THR A 192 -17.63 42.98 13.16
N ASP A 193 -17.14 41.78 12.84
CA ASP A 193 -16.16 41.55 11.79
C ASP A 193 -16.75 40.78 10.60
N GLU A 194 -16.37 41.16 9.39
CA GLU A 194 -16.63 40.32 8.22
C GLU A 194 -15.74 39.06 8.25
N VAL A 195 -16.37 37.88 8.18
CA VAL A 195 -15.68 36.60 8.03
C VAL A 195 -15.26 36.40 6.58
N LEU A 196 -13.95 36.45 6.34
CA LEU A 196 -13.35 36.29 5.01
C LEU A 196 -12.55 35.00 4.84
N GLN A 197 -12.32 34.28 5.94
CA GLN A 197 -11.57 33.02 5.94
C GLN A 197 -12.16 32.05 6.98
N HIS A 198 -12.07 30.75 6.72
CA HIS A 198 -12.25 29.72 7.76
C HIS A 198 -11.03 28.80 7.82
N TRP A 199 -10.53 28.56 9.04
CA TRP A 199 -9.33 27.75 9.28
C TRP A 199 -9.65 26.50 10.09
N GLY A 200 -9.14 25.35 9.67
CA GLY A 200 -9.36 24.05 10.31
C GLY A 200 -10.68 23.39 9.90
N ASN A 201 -11.07 23.51 8.63
CA ASN A 201 -12.30 22.91 8.12
C ASN A 201 -12.10 21.40 7.89
N GLU A 202 -13.17 20.64 8.06
CA GLU A 202 -13.18 19.18 7.92
C GLU A 202 -14.37 18.75 7.06
N LEU A 203 -14.10 18.08 5.94
CA LEU A 203 -15.12 17.33 5.22
C LEU A 203 -15.15 15.91 5.80
N ARG A 204 -16.26 15.55 6.42
CA ARG A 204 -16.46 14.23 7.03
C ARG A 204 -17.28 13.36 6.11
N ILE A 205 -16.73 12.18 5.84
CA ILE A 205 -17.31 11.21 4.92
C ILE A 205 -17.62 9.95 5.73
N GLU A 206 -18.84 9.44 5.61
CA GLU A 206 -19.25 8.20 6.27
C GLU A 206 -19.18 7.03 5.30
N LEU A 207 -18.57 5.94 5.74
CA LEU A 207 -18.60 4.67 5.03
C LEU A 207 -19.96 4.02 5.29
N LEU A 208 -20.71 3.74 4.23
CA LEU A 208 -22.00 3.07 4.34
C LEU A 208 -21.82 1.67 4.95
N GLN A 209 -22.86 1.20 5.65
CA GLN A 209 -22.87 -0.11 6.33
C GLN A 209 -21.81 -0.23 7.46
N SER A 210 -21.27 0.89 7.91
CA SER A 210 -20.29 0.99 9.00
C SER A 210 -20.53 2.25 9.83
N ASP A 211 -20.04 2.27 11.07
CA ASP A 211 -19.94 3.48 11.90
C ASP A 211 -18.70 4.35 11.57
N LYS A 212 -17.89 3.92 10.59
CA LYS A 212 -16.62 4.55 10.26
C LYS A 212 -16.83 5.87 9.53
N LYS A 213 -16.27 6.92 10.13
CA LYS A 213 -16.13 8.24 9.52
C LYS A 213 -14.67 8.51 9.16
N PHE A 214 -14.48 9.06 7.97
CA PHE A 214 -13.24 9.54 7.39
C PHE A 214 -13.23 11.06 7.40
N VAL A 215 -12.03 11.65 7.37
CA VAL A 215 -11.88 13.12 7.40
C VAL A 215 -10.93 13.57 6.32
N ILE A 216 -11.44 14.42 5.42
CA ILE A 216 -10.62 15.24 4.53
C ILE A 216 -10.46 16.61 5.19
N ARG A 217 -9.22 16.97 5.53
CA ARG A 217 -8.87 18.25 6.12
C ARG A 217 -8.74 19.28 5.02
N VAL A 218 -9.52 20.36 5.12
CA VAL A 218 -9.46 21.53 4.23
C VAL A 218 -8.94 22.70 5.07
N PRO A 219 -7.61 22.86 5.22
CA PRO A 219 -7.03 23.64 6.31
C PRO A 219 -7.42 25.12 6.28
N LYS A 220 -7.59 25.68 5.08
CA LYS A 220 -7.92 27.09 4.89
C LYS A 220 -8.78 27.28 3.64
N ILE A 221 -9.90 27.96 3.83
CA ILE A 221 -10.73 28.49 2.74
C ILE A 221 -10.83 30.02 2.89
N VAL A 222 -10.98 30.72 1.77
CA VAL A 222 -11.11 32.18 1.74
C VAL A 222 -12.24 32.59 0.80
N LYS A 223 -12.89 33.71 1.12
CA LYS A 223 -13.93 34.31 0.29
C LYS A 223 -13.28 35.13 -0.83
N THR A 224 -13.71 34.87 -2.06
CA THR A 224 -13.30 35.62 -3.26
C THR A 224 -14.55 36.17 -3.95
N PRO A 225 -14.43 37.09 -4.93
CA PRO A 225 -15.58 37.54 -5.72
C PRO A 225 -16.32 36.40 -6.43
N GLN A 226 -15.65 35.28 -6.70
CA GLN A 226 -16.21 34.08 -7.34
C GLN A 226 -16.73 33.04 -6.32
N GLY A 227 -16.78 33.39 -5.04
CA GLY A 227 -17.21 32.52 -3.94
C GLY A 227 -16.05 32.00 -3.08
N TRP A 228 -16.33 31.01 -2.25
CA TRP A 228 -15.33 30.39 -1.37
C TRP A 228 -14.37 29.51 -2.15
N ARG A 229 -13.08 29.59 -1.81
CA ARG A 229 -11.99 28.87 -2.47
C ARG A 229 -11.00 28.29 -1.46
N ILE A 230 -10.42 27.14 -1.82
CA ILE A 230 -9.38 26.47 -1.05
C ILE A 230 -8.07 27.21 -1.23
N ALA A 231 -7.46 27.62 -0.11
CA ALA A 231 -6.26 28.45 -0.09
C ALA A 231 -5.09 27.83 0.69
N GLN A 232 -5.14 26.51 0.90
CA GLN A 232 -4.05 25.68 1.42
C GLN A 232 -4.19 24.25 0.92
N PRO A 233 -3.10 23.44 0.92
CA PRO A 233 -3.17 22.05 0.50
C PRO A 233 -4.16 21.25 1.34
N ILE A 234 -4.95 20.41 0.67
CA ILE A 234 -5.87 19.46 1.30
C ILE A 234 -5.05 18.25 1.79
N ASP A 235 -5.47 17.67 2.91
CA ASP A 235 -4.90 16.44 3.45
C ASP A 235 -6.01 15.48 3.89
N VAL A 236 -5.68 14.20 4.03
CA VAL A 236 -6.61 13.18 4.53
C VAL A 236 -6.11 12.57 5.82
N ASP A 237 -7.05 12.15 6.65
CA ASP A 237 -6.71 11.35 7.81
C ASP A 237 -6.10 10.01 7.38
N SER A 238 -5.29 9.44 8.27
CA SER A 238 -4.53 8.24 7.97
C SER A 238 -5.42 7.03 7.67
N SER A 239 -6.62 6.98 8.24
CA SER A 239 -7.53 5.85 8.03
C SER A 239 -8.17 5.88 6.65
N LEU A 240 -8.55 7.06 6.12
CA LEU A 240 -9.00 7.20 4.74
C LEU A 240 -7.88 6.87 3.76
N ARG A 241 -6.67 7.38 4.02
CA ARG A 241 -5.51 7.07 3.18
C ARG A 241 -5.28 5.57 3.04
N VAL A 242 -5.26 4.83 4.16
CA VAL A 242 -5.08 3.37 4.13
C VAL A 242 -6.24 2.66 3.44
N PHE A 243 -7.49 3.09 3.66
CA PHE A 243 -8.66 2.54 2.97
C PHE A 243 -8.54 2.67 1.44
N LEU A 244 -8.02 3.80 0.96
CA LEU A 244 -7.81 4.03 -0.46
C LEU A 244 -6.59 3.27 -1.01
N GLU A 245 -5.46 3.30 -0.30
CA GLU A 245 -4.22 2.64 -0.73
C GLU A 245 -4.37 1.13 -0.85
N THR A 246 -5.13 0.51 0.06
CA THR A 246 -5.45 -0.94 0.03
C THR A 246 -6.48 -1.31 -1.04
N GLY A 247 -7.12 -0.32 -1.66
CA GLY A 247 -8.11 -0.55 -2.70
C GLY A 247 -9.49 -0.99 -2.18
N MET A 248 -9.78 -0.86 -0.88
CA MET A 248 -11.09 -1.26 -0.31
C MET A 248 -12.29 -0.46 -0.86
N HIS A 249 -12.02 0.65 -1.55
CA HIS A 249 -13.01 1.45 -2.25
C HIS A 249 -13.33 0.94 -3.67
N LEU A 250 -12.53 0.02 -4.21
CA LEU A 250 -12.70 -0.53 -5.54
C LEU A 250 -13.82 -1.57 -5.57
N LYS A 251 -14.22 -2.00 -6.77
CA LYS A 251 -15.24 -3.05 -6.95
C LYS A 251 -14.80 -4.34 -6.26
N SER A 252 -15.74 -4.99 -5.57
CA SER A 252 -15.51 -6.26 -4.85
C SER A 252 -15.12 -7.39 -5.80
N ASP A 253 -15.49 -7.31 -7.08
CA ASP A 253 -15.13 -8.30 -8.09
C ASP A 253 -13.61 -8.47 -8.27
N LEU A 254 -12.80 -7.45 -7.92
CA LEU A 254 -11.35 -7.56 -7.96
C LEU A 254 -10.78 -8.61 -7.01
N LEU A 255 -11.53 -9.04 -6.00
CA LEU A 255 -11.14 -10.09 -5.07
C LEU A 255 -11.51 -11.49 -5.57
N ARG A 256 -12.36 -11.61 -6.60
CA ARG A 256 -12.72 -12.92 -7.15
C ARG A 256 -11.54 -13.55 -7.87
N SER A 257 -11.54 -14.88 -7.90
CA SER A 257 -10.41 -15.66 -8.39
C SER A 257 -10.11 -15.46 -9.88
N GLU A 258 -11.07 -15.01 -10.69
CA GLU A 258 -10.86 -14.67 -12.10
C GLU A 258 -10.08 -13.34 -12.29
N HIS A 259 -10.07 -12.49 -11.27
CA HIS A 259 -9.50 -11.14 -11.33
C HIS A 259 -8.32 -10.93 -10.39
N TYR A 260 -8.28 -11.65 -9.27
CA TYR A 260 -7.26 -11.45 -8.25
C TYR A 260 -5.95 -12.15 -8.63
N PRO A 261 -4.76 -11.55 -8.35
CA PRO A 261 -3.48 -12.11 -8.78
C PRO A 261 -3.12 -13.49 -8.19
N MET A 262 -3.87 -13.96 -7.20
CA MET A 262 -3.75 -15.29 -6.60
C MET A 262 -5.16 -15.82 -6.30
N PRO A 263 -5.60 -16.95 -6.88
CA PRO A 263 -6.96 -17.47 -6.64
C PRO A 263 -7.19 -17.78 -5.16
N ILE A 264 -8.25 -17.22 -4.57
CA ILE A 264 -8.53 -17.29 -3.12
C ILE A 264 -9.85 -18.00 -2.79
N GLU A 265 -10.30 -18.93 -3.64
CA GLU A 265 -11.47 -19.77 -3.35
C GLU A 265 -11.20 -20.89 -2.32
N VAL A 266 -12.25 -21.25 -1.59
CA VAL A 266 -12.26 -22.44 -0.72
C VAL A 266 -11.97 -23.70 -1.53
N GLY A 267 -11.08 -24.54 -1.02
CA GLY A 267 -10.64 -25.77 -1.67
C GLY A 267 -9.42 -25.61 -2.57
N ASN A 268 -8.96 -24.38 -2.80
CA ASN A 268 -7.64 -24.14 -3.41
C ASN A 268 -6.54 -24.61 -2.47
N PHE A 269 -5.50 -25.22 -3.03
CA PHE A 269 -4.33 -25.61 -2.24
C PHE A 269 -3.03 -25.52 -3.03
N TRP A 270 -1.94 -25.38 -2.27
CA TRP A 270 -0.57 -25.45 -2.74
C TRP A 270 0.20 -26.46 -1.89
N LYS A 271 0.87 -27.39 -2.55
CA LYS A 271 1.68 -28.43 -1.93
C LYS A 271 3.14 -28.23 -2.30
N TYR A 272 3.98 -28.10 -1.29
CA TYR A 272 5.41 -27.79 -1.40
C TYR A 272 6.27 -28.91 -0.87
N ARG A 273 7.40 -29.15 -1.55
CA ARG A 273 8.54 -29.90 -1.02
C ARG A 273 9.43 -28.94 -0.26
N VAL A 274 9.80 -29.29 0.95
CA VAL A 274 10.70 -28.50 1.78
C VAL A 274 12.03 -29.23 1.93
N GLU A 275 13.09 -28.57 1.48
CA GLU A 275 14.46 -29.03 1.62
C GLU A 275 15.19 -28.09 2.60
N LYS A 276 15.84 -28.66 3.61
CA LYS A 276 16.69 -27.93 4.55
C LYS A 276 18.14 -28.27 4.21
N GLY A 277 18.87 -27.30 3.67
CA GLY A 277 20.31 -27.39 3.48
C GLY A 277 21.04 -27.17 4.80
N GLU A 278 22.13 -27.91 5.01
CA GLU A 278 23.00 -27.72 6.16
C GLU A 278 23.63 -26.32 6.19
N ARG A 279 24.08 -25.92 7.38
CA ARG A 279 24.74 -24.64 7.65
C ARG A 279 25.99 -24.50 6.78
N SER A 280 25.88 -23.80 5.66
CA SER A 280 27.06 -23.32 4.96
C SER A 280 27.77 -22.30 5.86
N THR A 281 28.99 -22.63 6.30
CA THR A 281 29.91 -21.64 6.85
C THR A 281 30.33 -20.69 5.73
N PHE A 282 29.45 -19.76 5.37
CA PHE A 282 29.80 -18.60 4.56
C PHE A 282 30.62 -17.66 5.44
N ASN A 283 31.92 -17.92 5.53
CA ASN A 283 32.88 -16.85 5.76
C ASN A 283 33.28 -16.31 4.39
N ASP A 284 32.97 -15.04 4.17
CA ASP A 284 33.58 -14.22 3.13
C ASP A 284 35.10 -14.34 3.23
N HIS A 285 35.75 -14.75 2.14
CA HIS A 285 36.93 -14.08 1.64
C HIS A 285 37.16 -14.51 0.19
N GLU A 286 37.04 -13.54 -0.71
CA GLU A 286 37.81 -13.51 -1.94
C GLU A 286 39.25 -13.92 -1.64
N THR A 287 39.66 -15.09 -2.10
CA THR A 287 41.00 -15.33 -2.62
C THR A 287 40.90 -16.50 -3.58
N GLY A 288 41.01 -16.19 -4.87
CA GLY A 288 41.20 -17.21 -5.88
C GLY A 288 42.47 -18.01 -5.59
N LYS A 289 42.34 -19.33 -5.54
CA LYS A 289 43.18 -20.31 -6.25
C LYS A 289 42.92 -21.71 -5.70
N ASN A 290 42.52 -22.60 -6.60
CA ASN A 290 42.76 -24.03 -6.60
C ASN A 290 42.20 -24.85 -5.42
N ALA A 291 41.08 -25.52 -5.66
CA ALA A 291 40.94 -26.93 -5.28
C ALA A 291 39.87 -27.60 -6.16
N ALA A 292 40.32 -28.15 -7.29
CA ALA A 292 39.60 -29.22 -7.95
C ALA A 292 39.58 -30.44 -7.01
N LYS A 293 38.38 -30.84 -6.57
CA LYS A 293 38.09 -32.22 -6.16
C LYS A 293 36.71 -32.57 -6.66
N SER A 294 36.66 -33.43 -7.68
CA SER A 294 35.47 -34.25 -7.99
C SER A 294 35.02 -34.99 -6.74
N PRO A 295 33.71 -35.07 -6.47
CA PRO A 295 33.13 -36.14 -5.70
C PRO A 295 32.69 -37.24 -6.67
N THR A 296 33.52 -38.26 -6.81
CA THR A 296 33.11 -39.60 -7.24
C THR A 296 32.58 -40.29 -6.00
N ASP A 297 31.25 -40.43 -5.87
CA ASP A 297 30.54 -41.52 -5.17
C ASP A 297 29.03 -41.21 -5.15
N PRO A 298 28.17 -41.97 -5.87
CA PRO A 298 26.72 -41.73 -5.93
C PRO A 298 25.92 -42.43 -4.82
N GLU A 299 26.53 -42.95 -3.75
CA GLU A 299 25.86 -43.89 -2.83
C GLU A 299 26.02 -43.59 -1.33
N SER A 300 26.01 -42.30 -0.96
CA SER A 300 25.97 -41.88 0.46
C SER A 300 25.17 -40.59 0.69
N ALA A 301 24.09 -40.38 -0.07
CA ALA A 301 23.07 -39.41 0.31
C ALA A 301 22.17 -40.07 1.38
N LEU A 302 22.46 -39.82 2.66
CA LEU A 302 21.46 -39.96 3.71
C LEU A 302 20.16 -39.28 3.23
N PRO A 303 18.96 -39.86 3.47
CA PRO A 303 17.74 -39.24 2.99
C PRO A 303 17.65 -37.85 3.61
N LEU A 304 17.78 -36.79 2.79
CA LEU A 304 17.32 -35.46 3.21
C LEU A 304 15.89 -35.67 3.65
N SER A 305 15.58 -35.41 4.92
CA SER A 305 14.20 -35.51 5.41
C SER A 305 13.32 -34.66 4.49
N THR A 306 12.46 -35.32 3.72
CA THR A 306 11.61 -34.66 2.74
C THR A 306 10.34 -34.26 3.46
N VAL A 307 10.34 -33.04 3.97
CA VAL A 307 9.15 -32.47 4.60
C VAL A 307 8.24 -31.97 3.49
N THR A 308 6.98 -32.36 3.51
CA THR A 308 5.96 -31.85 2.59
C THR A 308 5.02 -30.93 3.35
N VAL A 309 4.76 -29.75 2.80
CA VAL A 309 3.83 -28.77 3.38
C VAL A 309 2.69 -28.55 2.41
N THR A 310 1.44 -28.60 2.88
CA THR A 310 0.27 -28.26 2.09
C THR A 310 -0.47 -27.11 2.76
N ASP A 311 -0.64 -26.00 2.05
CA ASP A 311 -1.47 -24.88 2.48
C ASP A 311 -2.79 -24.95 1.68
N MET A 312 -3.92 -25.12 2.38
CA MET A 312 -5.26 -25.23 1.79
C MET A 312 -6.17 -24.14 2.32
N ILE A 313 -6.94 -23.49 1.43
CA ILE A 313 -7.97 -22.54 1.83
C ILE A 313 -9.19 -23.31 2.30
N THR A 314 -9.56 -23.14 3.57
CA THR A 314 -10.67 -23.85 4.22
C THR A 314 -11.91 -22.99 4.39
N ASP A 315 -11.75 -21.67 4.49
CA ASP A 315 -12.85 -20.73 4.66
C ASP A 315 -12.48 -19.33 4.13
N VAL A 316 -13.49 -18.60 3.66
CA VAL A 316 -13.35 -17.22 3.17
C VAL A 316 -14.50 -16.38 3.71
N MET A 317 -14.18 -15.43 4.59
CA MET A 317 -15.14 -14.45 5.09
C MET A 317 -15.18 -13.25 4.15
N HIS A 318 -16.24 -13.17 3.34
CA HIS A 318 -16.43 -12.05 2.42
C HIS A 318 -16.98 -10.81 3.15
N ARG A 319 -16.31 -9.67 2.98
CA ARG A 319 -16.79 -8.34 3.38
C ARG A 319 -16.66 -7.37 2.22
N ASP A 320 -17.30 -6.23 2.36
CA ASP A 320 -17.27 -5.21 1.33
C ASP A 320 -15.88 -4.54 1.28
N GLY A 321 -15.15 -4.76 0.20
CA GLY A 321 -13.80 -4.22 -0.03
C GLY A 321 -12.63 -5.04 0.51
N TYR A 322 -12.85 -6.11 1.29
CA TYR A 322 -11.80 -6.98 1.82
C TYR A 322 -12.34 -8.34 2.25
N TRP A 323 -11.51 -9.38 2.19
CA TRP A 323 -11.85 -10.74 2.65
C TRP A 323 -10.88 -11.23 3.73
N ILE A 324 -11.35 -12.13 4.60
CA ILE A 324 -10.47 -12.90 5.49
C ILE A 324 -10.39 -14.33 4.95
N VAL A 325 -9.21 -14.73 4.49
CA VAL A 325 -8.96 -16.05 3.91
C VAL A 325 -8.28 -16.91 4.96
N VAL A 326 -8.90 -18.03 5.33
CA VAL A 326 -8.39 -18.96 6.34
C VAL A 326 -7.72 -20.13 5.64
N PHE A 327 -6.52 -20.45 6.11
CA PHE A 327 -5.69 -21.53 5.61
C PHE A 327 -5.54 -22.60 6.69
N GLU A 328 -5.60 -23.85 6.27
CA GLU A 328 -5.06 -24.98 7.01
C GLU A 328 -3.74 -25.40 6.38
N LYS A 329 -2.72 -25.49 7.22
CA LYS A 329 -1.38 -25.94 6.87
C LYS A 329 -1.16 -27.33 7.42
N THR A 330 -0.93 -28.29 6.55
CA THR A 330 -0.55 -29.65 6.92
C THR A 330 0.92 -29.89 6.61
N THR A 331 1.70 -30.28 7.62
CA THR A 331 3.10 -30.66 7.47
C THR A 331 3.25 -32.16 7.67
N VAL A 332 3.81 -32.83 6.67
CA VAL A 332 4.12 -34.27 6.70
C VAL A 332 5.63 -34.41 6.68
N ASP A 333 6.20 -34.87 7.78
CA ASP A 333 7.61 -35.24 7.88
C ASP A 333 7.70 -36.77 7.82
N SER A 334 8.49 -37.30 6.89
CA SER A 334 8.74 -38.75 6.76
C SER A 334 9.28 -39.41 8.04
N SER A 335 9.83 -38.63 8.97
CA SER A 335 10.36 -39.09 10.26
C SER A 335 9.35 -39.06 11.41
N GLN A 336 8.14 -38.50 11.20
CA GLN A 336 7.09 -38.45 12.20
C GLN A 336 5.86 -39.27 11.76
N PRO A 337 5.17 -39.94 12.71
CA PRO A 337 4.05 -40.82 12.38
C PRO A 337 2.77 -40.06 12.00
N ASP A 338 2.55 -38.88 12.60
CA ASP A 338 1.31 -38.10 12.43
C ASP A 338 1.60 -36.75 11.76
N PRO A 339 0.75 -36.28 10.84
CA PRO A 339 0.90 -34.97 10.24
C PRO A 339 0.60 -33.85 11.25
N GLU A 340 1.40 -32.80 11.24
CA GLU A 340 1.16 -31.59 12.04
C GLU A 340 0.23 -30.64 11.28
N THR A 341 -0.83 -30.16 11.93
CA THR A 341 -1.78 -29.21 11.34
C THR A 341 -1.78 -27.88 12.09
N GLU A 342 -1.69 -26.78 11.35
CA GLU A 342 -1.78 -25.41 11.87
C GLU A 342 -2.80 -24.60 11.06
N THR A 343 -3.58 -23.73 11.72
CA THR A 343 -4.46 -22.79 11.03
C THR A 343 -3.87 -21.39 11.04
N PHE A 344 -3.84 -20.71 9.91
CA PHE A 344 -3.52 -19.29 9.82
C PHE A 344 -4.52 -18.55 8.93
N ALA A 345 -4.46 -17.22 8.87
CA ALA A 345 -5.37 -16.46 8.01
C ALA A 345 -4.69 -15.22 7.45
N TRP A 346 -5.21 -14.76 6.32
CA TRP A 346 -4.81 -13.52 5.67
C TRP A 346 -5.98 -12.54 5.60
N LEU A 347 -5.67 -11.27 5.76
CA LEU A 347 -6.56 -10.15 5.42
C LEU A 347 -6.21 -9.72 4.00
N VAL A 348 -7.14 -9.91 3.09
CA VAL A 348 -6.97 -9.72 1.65
C VAL A 348 -7.78 -8.51 1.21
N THR A 349 -7.10 -7.59 0.53
CA THR A 349 -7.70 -6.37 -0.07
C THR A 349 -7.31 -6.34 -1.54
N PRO A 350 -8.01 -5.60 -2.41
CA PRO A 350 -7.72 -5.59 -3.84
C PRO A 350 -6.27 -5.28 -4.19
N ARG A 351 -5.56 -4.49 -3.36
CA ARG A 351 -4.17 -4.10 -3.62
C ARG A 351 -3.18 -4.65 -2.61
N MET A 352 -3.59 -5.26 -1.51
CA MET A 352 -2.65 -5.68 -0.44
C MET A 352 -3.11 -6.93 0.31
N VAL A 353 -2.15 -7.75 0.73
CA VAL A 353 -2.38 -8.93 1.57
C VAL A 353 -1.60 -8.79 2.87
N PHE A 354 -2.25 -9.03 4.00
CA PHE A 354 -1.63 -8.99 5.33
C PHE A 354 -1.81 -10.33 6.05
N ILE A 355 -0.86 -10.68 6.92
CA ILE A 355 -1.10 -11.73 7.92
C ILE A 355 -2.25 -11.25 8.80
N CYS A 356 -3.26 -12.09 9.05
CA CYS A 356 -4.37 -11.80 9.95
C CYS A 356 -4.28 -12.72 11.17
N LYS A 357 -3.66 -12.20 12.24
CA LYS A 357 -3.57 -12.90 13.53
C LYS A 357 -4.95 -13.00 14.20
N ARG A 358 -5.01 -13.74 15.31
CA ARG A 358 -6.25 -13.95 16.08
C ARG A 358 -7.06 -12.69 16.34
N ASP A 359 -6.42 -11.60 16.76
CA ASP A 359 -7.13 -10.34 17.05
C ASP A 359 -7.72 -9.69 15.81
N CYS A 360 -7.03 -9.77 14.66
CA CYS A 360 -7.56 -9.34 13.37
C CYS A 360 -8.81 -10.13 12.99
N ARG A 361 -8.78 -11.47 13.13
CA ARG A 361 -9.95 -12.33 12.85
C ARG A 361 -11.14 -12.02 13.77
N ASN A 362 -10.89 -11.86 15.06
CA ASN A 362 -11.93 -11.56 16.04
C ASN A 362 -12.58 -10.19 15.83
N GLN A 363 -11.92 -9.28 15.12
CA GLN A 363 -12.38 -7.93 14.81
C GLN A 363 -12.66 -7.77 13.31
N ALA A 364 -12.91 -8.86 12.59
CA ALA A 364 -13.12 -8.85 11.14
C ALA A 364 -14.29 -7.96 10.71
N ASP A 365 -15.28 -7.71 11.57
CA ASP A 365 -16.42 -6.84 11.27
C ASP A 365 -16.20 -5.36 11.68
N ASN A 366 -15.09 -5.06 12.36
CA ASN A 366 -14.77 -3.71 12.81
C ASN A 366 -13.75 -3.06 11.88
N ILE A 367 -14.23 -2.39 10.83
CA ILE A 367 -13.34 -1.72 9.85
C ILE A 367 -12.44 -0.66 10.49
N GLY A 368 -12.90 0.03 11.53
CA GLY A 368 -12.08 0.99 12.27
C GLY A 368 -10.86 0.32 12.91
N TYR A 369 -11.07 -0.83 13.53
CA TYR A 369 -9.98 -1.67 14.06
C TYR A 369 -9.06 -2.18 12.95
N LEU A 370 -9.62 -2.72 11.86
CA LEU A 370 -8.84 -3.29 10.76
C LEU A 370 -7.94 -2.25 10.07
N LEU A 371 -8.44 -1.03 9.83
CA LEU A 371 -7.62 0.05 9.29
C LEU A 371 -6.47 0.41 10.24
N GLY A 372 -6.74 0.49 11.54
CA GLY A 372 -5.70 0.67 12.55
C GLY A 372 -4.70 -0.50 12.60
N TYR A 373 -5.15 -1.73 12.39
CA TYR A 373 -4.32 -2.92 12.31
C TYR A 373 -3.38 -2.84 11.10
N ILE A 374 -3.91 -2.57 9.90
CA ILE A 374 -3.17 -2.44 8.64
C ILE A 374 -2.07 -1.39 8.75
N MET A 375 -2.36 -0.24 9.37
CA MET A 375 -1.38 0.84 9.60
C MET A 375 -0.13 0.40 10.36
N ARG A 376 -0.17 -0.74 11.06
CA ARG A 376 0.95 -1.28 11.86
C ARG A 376 1.55 -2.55 11.27
N GLN A 377 0.95 -3.15 10.24
CA GLN A 377 1.44 -4.38 9.64
C GLN A 377 2.23 -4.10 8.37
N THR A 378 3.26 -4.89 8.09
CA THR A 378 3.85 -4.94 6.75
C THR A 378 3.02 -5.90 5.88
N PRO A 379 2.53 -5.49 4.70
CA PRO A 379 1.86 -6.40 3.78
C PRO A 379 2.83 -7.48 3.27
N ILE A 380 2.30 -8.70 3.10
CA ILE A 380 2.95 -9.83 2.45
C ILE A 380 3.12 -9.54 0.96
N PHE A 381 2.08 -8.97 0.35
CA PHE A 381 2.02 -8.61 -1.07
C PHE A 381 1.39 -7.22 -1.25
N ILE A 382 1.87 -6.49 -2.26
CA ILE A 382 1.22 -5.29 -2.79
C ILE A 382 1.02 -5.48 -4.28
N PHE A 383 -0.20 -5.29 -4.76
CA PHE A 383 -0.60 -5.43 -6.14
C PHE A 383 -0.97 -4.06 -6.77
N PRO A 384 -0.76 -3.90 -8.09
CA PRO A 384 0.05 -4.77 -8.96
C PRO A 384 1.52 -4.82 -8.52
N LEU A 385 2.25 -5.86 -8.94
CA LEU A 385 3.68 -6.02 -8.67
C LEU A 385 4.47 -5.35 -9.80
N ASP A 386 5.28 -4.35 -9.44
CA ASP A 386 6.18 -3.67 -10.39
C ASP A 386 7.65 -3.92 -10.01
N VAL A 387 8.52 -4.16 -11.00
CA VAL A 387 9.96 -4.33 -10.75
C VAL A 387 10.55 -3.07 -10.12
N GLY A 388 11.32 -3.24 -9.04
CA GLY A 388 11.90 -2.14 -8.26
C GLY A 388 10.96 -1.57 -7.19
N GLN A 389 9.69 -2.02 -7.15
CA GLN A 389 8.75 -1.64 -6.09
C GLN A 389 9.25 -2.12 -4.73
N LYS A 390 9.21 -1.22 -3.75
CA LYS A 390 9.65 -1.47 -2.38
C LYS A 390 8.54 -1.13 -1.41
N TRP A 391 8.44 -1.89 -0.32
CA TRP A 391 7.52 -1.55 0.74
C TRP A 391 7.98 -1.97 2.13
N ASP A 392 7.39 -1.30 3.12
CA ASP A 392 7.49 -1.61 4.54
C ASP A 392 6.09 -1.51 5.19
N VAL A 393 6.03 -1.22 6.50
CA VAL A 393 4.80 -1.05 7.29
C VAL A 393 3.77 -0.21 6.55
N ALA A 394 2.51 -0.67 6.59
CA ALA A 394 1.35 -0.12 5.88
C ALA A 394 1.52 -0.03 4.35
N GLY A 395 2.54 -0.68 3.78
CA GLY A 395 2.87 -0.58 2.36
C GLY A 395 3.67 0.67 1.99
N SER A 396 4.26 1.37 2.97
CA SER A 396 5.05 2.59 2.75
C SER A 396 6.21 2.34 1.78
N ARG A 397 6.28 3.16 0.72
CA ARG A 397 7.30 3.07 -0.34
C ARG A 397 8.50 3.99 -0.12
N THR A 398 8.46 4.82 0.92
CA THR A 398 9.46 5.90 1.16
C THR A 398 10.44 5.60 2.28
N ALA A 399 10.32 4.42 2.91
CA ALA A 399 11.19 4.04 4.01
C ALA A 399 12.66 3.94 3.55
N ARG A 400 13.59 4.49 4.34
CA ARG A 400 15.04 4.41 4.09
C ARG A 400 15.51 2.96 4.01
N TYR A 401 14.85 2.07 4.74
CA TYR A 401 14.98 0.63 4.66
C TYR A 401 13.62 0.05 4.33
N SER A 402 13.52 -0.76 3.28
CA SER A 402 12.28 -1.46 2.92
C SER A 402 12.36 -2.90 3.39
N ARG A 403 11.26 -3.42 3.93
CA ARG A 403 11.19 -4.83 4.33
C ARG A 403 11.15 -5.78 3.14
N TYR A 404 10.51 -5.35 2.04
CA TYR A 404 10.42 -6.11 0.80
C TYR A 404 10.74 -5.24 -0.43
N GLU A 405 11.23 -5.89 -1.48
CA GLU A 405 11.55 -5.35 -2.80
C GLU A 405 11.18 -6.37 -3.88
N VAL A 406 10.52 -5.91 -4.95
CA VAL A 406 10.29 -6.72 -6.15
C VAL A 406 11.49 -6.60 -7.08
N ARG A 407 12.02 -7.73 -7.48
CA ARG A 407 13.16 -7.86 -8.39
C ARG A 407 12.75 -8.66 -9.61
N LYS A 408 13.42 -8.38 -10.72
CA LYS A 408 13.34 -9.24 -11.90
C LYS A 408 14.09 -10.53 -11.58
N TYR A 409 13.42 -11.67 -11.77
CA TYR A 409 14.13 -12.94 -11.71
C TYR A 409 14.89 -13.16 -13.02
N HIS A 410 16.20 -13.38 -12.92
CA HIS A 410 17.08 -13.47 -14.08
C HIS A 410 17.21 -14.89 -14.65
N GLN A 411 16.77 -15.91 -13.91
CA GLN A 411 16.82 -17.31 -14.32
C GLN A 411 15.43 -17.80 -14.73
N ASP A 412 14.72 -17.03 -15.56
CA ASP A 412 13.41 -17.38 -16.09
C ASP A 412 13.56 -18.48 -17.17
N PRO A 413 12.80 -19.60 -17.13
CA PRO A 413 11.72 -19.93 -16.19
C PRO A 413 12.19 -20.46 -14.83
N VAL A 414 11.36 -20.26 -13.80
CA VAL A 414 11.47 -21.02 -12.54
C VAL A 414 11.01 -22.45 -12.79
N VAL A 415 11.93 -23.42 -12.68
CA VAL A 415 11.63 -24.85 -12.82
C VAL A 415 11.56 -25.51 -11.45
N VAL A 416 10.38 -26.07 -11.12
CA VAL A 416 10.08 -26.79 -9.87
C VAL A 416 9.34 -28.09 -10.21
N PRO A 417 9.17 -29.04 -9.26
CA PRO A 417 8.49 -30.31 -9.55
C PRO A 417 7.06 -30.15 -10.09
N GLY A 418 6.36 -29.09 -9.69
CA GLY A 418 5.03 -28.75 -10.18
C GLY A 418 4.98 -28.08 -11.56
N GLY A 419 6.12 -27.89 -12.25
CA GLY A 419 6.18 -27.36 -13.60
C GLY A 419 7.23 -26.25 -13.80
N ALA A 420 7.26 -25.70 -15.02
CA ALA A 420 8.09 -24.55 -15.38
C ALA A 420 7.22 -23.30 -15.52
N TYR A 421 7.58 -22.22 -14.83
CA TYR A 421 6.81 -20.98 -14.76
C TYR A 421 7.63 -19.82 -15.34
N THR A 422 7.10 -19.17 -16.38
CA THR A 422 7.70 -18.00 -17.05
C THR A 422 7.06 -16.71 -16.56
N GLY A 423 7.85 -15.63 -16.48
CA GLY A 423 7.32 -14.31 -16.05
C GLY A 423 7.15 -14.17 -14.55
N VAL A 424 7.97 -14.89 -13.77
CA VAL A 424 7.91 -14.91 -12.31
C VAL A 424 8.59 -13.67 -11.70
N PHE A 425 7.94 -13.08 -10.70
CA PHE A 425 8.51 -12.01 -9.89
C PHE A 425 9.27 -12.57 -8.68
N GLU A 426 10.44 -12.04 -8.38
CA GLU A 426 11.10 -12.29 -7.09
C GLU A 426 10.71 -11.19 -6.11
N ILE A 427 10.04 -11.55 -5.01
CA ILE A 427 9.80 -10.66 -3.87
C ILE A 427 10.87 -11.02 -2.83
N PHE A 428 11.89 -10.17 -2.75
CA PHE A 428 12.99 -10.33 -1.82
C PHE A 428 12.74 -9.49 -0.57
N GLY A 429 13.01 -10.02 0.62
CA GLY A 429 12.84 -9.27 1.86
C GLY A 429 13.53 -9.86 3.08
N SER A 430 13.26 -9.21 4.20
CA SER A 430 13.75 -9.61 5.52
C SER A 430 12.59 -10.10 6.40
N VAL A 431 12.78 -11.28 6.97
CA VAL A 431 11.89 -11.93 7.93
C VAL A 431 12.63 -12.16 9.26
N GLU A 432 11.91 -12.57 10.31
CA GLU A 432 12.52 -12.79 11.62
C GLU A 432 13.64 -13.84 11.56
N GLU A 433 13.49 -14.86 10.70
CA GLU A 433 14.45 -15.93 10.51
C GLU A 433 15.67 -15.50 9.68
N GLY A 434 15.61 -14.41 8.91
CA GLY A 434 16.70 -14.00 8.02
C GLY A 434 16.22 -13.35 6.73
N ARG A 435 16.84 -13.71 5.61
CA ARG A 435 16.47 -13.19 4.28
C ARG A 435 15.59 -14.19 3.54
N GLU A 436 14.59 -13.69 2.85
CA GLU A 436 13.62 -14.49 2.14
C GLU A 436 13.50 -14.00 0.69
N SER A 437 13.45 -14.94 -0.26
CA SER A 437 13.02 -14.73 -1.64
C SER A 437 11.74 -15.53 -1.88
N ARG A 438 10.66 -14.87 -2.30
CA ARG A 438 9.41 -15.52 -2.76
C ARG A 438 9.29 -15.34 -4.27
N TYR A 439 9.15 -16.44 -4.99
CA TYR A 439 8.99 -16.45 -6.44
C TYR A 439 7.50 -16.54 -6.75
N PHE A 440 6.91 -15.43 -7.17
CA PHE A 440 5.48 -15.26 -7.34
C PHE A 440 5.08 -15.28 -8.82
N MET A 441 4.16 -16.17 -9.17
CA MET A 441 3.56 -16.30 -10.50
C MET A 441 2.10 -15.81 -10.45
N PRO A 442 1.72 -14.76 -11.18
CA PRO A 442 0.32 -14.32 -11.27
C PRO A 442 -0.61 -15.45 -11.70
N GLY A 443 -1.79 -15.54 -11.07
CA GLY A 443 -2.77 -16.60 -11.30
C GLY A 443 -2.44 -17.93 -10.61
N THR A 444 -1.21 -18.12 -10.14
CA THR A 444 -0.80 -19.32 -9.40
C THR A 444 -0.48 -19.02 -7.94
N GLY A 445 0.27 -17.96 -7.63
CA GLY A 445 0.78 -17.67 -6.30
C GLY A 445 2.29 -17.95 -6.16
N ILE A 446 2.75 -18.36 -4.98
CA ILE A 446 4.16 -18.66 -4.73
C ILE A 446 4.51 -20.02 -5.34
N VAL A 447 5.46 -20.05 -6.29
CA VAL A 447 5.94 -21.31 -6.92
C VAL A 447 7.22 -21.83 -6.29
N MET A 448 7.98 -20.94 -5.65
CA MET A 448 9.19 -21.29 -4.90
C MET A 448 9.42 -20.26 -3.80
N ARG A 449 10.01 -20.67 -2.69
CA ARG A 449 10.44 -19.79 -1.61
C ARG A 449 11.80 -20.26 -1.08
N ILE A 450 12.70 -19.31 -0.83
CA ILE A 450 14.03 -19.58 -0.29
C ILE A 450 14.24 -18.67 0.92
N VAL A 451 14.46 -19.27 2.10
CA VAL A 451 14.82 -18.57 3.32
C VAL A 451 16.29 -18.88 3.64
N ARG A 452 17.10 -17.84 3.78
CA ARG A 452 18.51 -17.92 4.16
C ARG A 452 18.66 -17.34 5.57
N SER A 453 19.00 -18.20 6.52
CA SER A 453 19.14 -17.87 7.94
C SER A 453 20.48 -18.34 8.50
N GLY A 454 20.78 -17.98 9.75
CA GLY A 454 21.92 -18.54 10.47
C GLY A 454 21.84 -20.06 10.69
N ALA A 455 20.64 -20.65 10.55
CA ALA A 455 20.41 -22.08 10.65
C ALA A 455 20.63 -22.84 9.33
N GLY A 456 20.85 -22.14 8.22
CA GLY A 456 21.04 -22.74 6.89
C GLY A 456 20.09 -22.16 5.84
N ILE A 457 19.94 -22.90 4.74
CA ILE A 457 19.05 -22.53 3.64
C ILE A 457 17.84 -23.44 3.69
N LYS A 458 16.64 -22.87 3.80
CA LYS A 458 15.38 -23.58 3.63
C LYS A 458 14.82 -23.25 2.25
N ARG A 459 14.57 -24.28 1.44
CA ARG A 459 13.97 -24.15 0.11
C ARG A 459 12.61 -24.85 0.11
N GLU A 460 11.58 -24.14 -0.34
CA GLU A 460 10.22 -24.65 -0.51
C GLU A 460 9.89 -24.56 -2.01
N GLU A 461 9.61 -25.69 -2.65
CA GLU A 461 9.34 -25.78 -4.10
C GLU A 461 7.95 -26.35 -4.33
N LEU A 462 7.16 -25.72 -5.20
CA LEU A 462 5.82 -26.18 -5.52
C LEU A 462 5.89 -27.55 -6.22
N ILE A 463 5.19 -28.54 -5.67
CA ILE A 463 5.01 -29.87 -6.25
C ILE A 463 3.69 -29.96 -7.01
N GLN A 464 2.64 -29.40 -6.42
CA GLN A 464 1.28 -29.53 -6.93
C GLN A 464 0.43 -28.38 -6.42
N HIS A 465 -0.52 -27.93 -7.23
CA HIS A 465 -1.57 -27.03 -6.80
C HIS A 465 -2.91 -27.44 -7.40
N ARG A 466 -4.00 -26.98 -6.79
CA ARG A 466 -5.35 -27.03 -7.36
C ARG A 466 -5.96 -25.66 -7.19
N LEU A 467 -6.44 -25.09 -8.29
CA LEU A 467 -7.02 -23.75 -8.32
C LEU A 467 -8.40 -23.84 -8.96
N ILE A 468 -9.39 -23.36 -8.21
CA ILE A 468 -10.73 -23.04 -8.63
C ILE A 468 -10.67 -21.56 -9.00
N LEU A 469 -11.06 -21.26 -10.24
CA LEU A 469 -11.09 -19.92 -10.79
C LEU A 469 -12.49 -19.33 -10.70
#